data_AF-A0A966CAW0-F1
#
_entry.id   AF-A0A966CAW0-F1
#
_cell.length_a   1.000
_cell.length_b   1.000
_cell.length_c   1.000
_cell.angle_alpha   90.00
_cell.angle_beta   90.00
_cell.angle_gamma   90.00
#
_symmetry.space_group_name_H-M   'P 1'
#
loop_
_entity.id
_entity.type
_entity.pdbx_description
1 polymer ?
#
loop_
_entity_poly.entity_id
_entity_poly.type
_entity_poly.pdbx_seq_one_letter_code
_entity_poly.pdbx_strand_id
1 'polypeptide(L)'
;MSYDSILKFLVEDSPEVFVNWLLNTNVEQEITILNIELNLEPIRADGLFFLTVADKILHLEFQTSPQSKPPIPLRMLDYWVRLYRQYETDIEQVVIYLKPSTLPDVFINEFRQENTSHRYRVIRIWEENPELFLKSPALYPLAVLAKSDNPEQLLQQIADEVAKINDKRERNNVSTCVQLLAGIKFDLSLINLYFREDIMQESVVYNKIIEKGIQQGIQQGIQETKIYEVQLILRLLKKRLGNINPQLQNKIGNLSFEELENLGEDLLDFQNELDLSNWLQSSDSHIDS
;
A
#
# COMPACT_ATOMS: atom_id res chain seq x y z
N MET A 1 -9.51 -38.27 13.05
CA MET A 1 -9.06 -38.02 11.66
C MET A 1 -9.94 -38.66 10.60
N SER A 2 -10.56 -39.85 10.79
CA SER A 2 -11.37 -40.48 9.70
C SER A 2 -12.70 -39.78 9.37
N TYR A 3 -13.33 -39.14 10.36
CA TYR A 3 -14.60 -38.44 10.14
C TYR A 3 -14.46 -37.14 9.33
N ASP A 4 -13.30 -36.47 9.38
CA ASP A 4 -13.06 -35.18 8.69
C ASP A 4 -13.10 -35.35 7.17
N SER A 5 -12.46 -36.40 6.66
CA SER A 5 -12.47 -36.73 5.22
C SER A 5 -13.86 -37.13 4.72
N ILE A 6 -14.61 -37.89 5.53
CA ILE A 6 -15.99 -38.30 5.18
C ILE A 6 -16.93 -37.08 5.15
N LEU A 7 -16.82 -36.18 6.13
CA LEU A 7 -17.64 -34.97 6.18
C LEU A 7 -17.29 -33.99 5.06
N LYS A 8 -16.00 -33.82 4.74
CA LYS A 8 -15.57 -33.03 3.57
C LYS A 8 -16.17 -33.57 2.27
N PHE A 9 -16.10 -34.89 2.06
CA PHE A 9 -16.72 -35.54 0.90
C PHE A 9 -18.22 -35.27 0.83
N LEU A 10 -18.96 -35.41 1.94
CA LEU A 10 -20.41 -35.16 1.95
C LEU A 10 -20.76 -33.70 1.64
N VAL A 11 -19.94 -32.74 2.10
CA VAL A 11 -20.13 -31.31 1.81
C VAL A 11 -19.84 -30.98 0.34
N GLU A 12 -18.84 -31.63 -0.26
CA GLU A 12 -18.50 -31.46 -1.69
C GLU A 12 -19.51 -32.15 -2.62
N ASP A 13 -20.00 -33.34 -2.26
CA ASP A 13 -20.90 -34.17 -3.07
C ASP A 13 -22.36 -33.67 -3.05
N SER A 14 -22.80 -33.09 -1.92
CA SER A 14 -24.21 -32.68 -1.72
C SER A 14 -24.35 -31.34 -1.01
N PRO A 15 -23.77 -30.23 -1.52
CA PRO A 15 -23.77 -28.94 -0.84
C PRO A 15 -25.18 -28.37 -0.61
N GLU A 16 -26.15 -28.65 -1.48
CA GLU A 16 -27.53 -28.14 -1.38
C GLU A 16 -28.23 -28.63 -0.12
N VAL A 17 -28.00 -29.89 0.26
CA VAL A 17 -28.59 -30.50 1.46
C VAL A 17 -28.11 -29.76 2.72
N PHE A 18 -26.82 -29.43 2.79
CA PHE A 18 -26.24 -28.71 3.92
C PHE A 18 -26.71 -27.25 3.97
N VAL A 19 -26.76 -26.57 2.83
CA VAL A 19 -27.24 -25.18 2.75
C VAL A 19 -28.72 -25.08 3.15
N ASN A 20 -29.57 -25.95 2.61
CA ASN A 20 -31.00 -25.96 2.93
C ASN A 20 -31.26 -26.27 4.42
N TRP A 21 -30.48 -27.19 4.98
CA TRP A 21 -30.56 -27.51 6.41
C TRP A 21 -30.13 -26.34 7.31
N LEU A 22 -28.97 -25.73 7.06
CA LEU A 22 -28.39 -24.72 7.95
C LEU A 22 -29.05 -23.35 7.84
N LEU A 23 -29.52 -22.99 6.64
CA LEU A 23 -30.19 -21.70 6.39
C LEU A 23 -31.72 -21.81 6.42
N ASN A 24 -32.27 -23.02 6.64
CA ASN A 24 -33.71 -23.31 6.61
C ASN A 24 -34.40 -22.71 5.37
N THR A 25 -33.81 -22.96 4.20
CA THR A 25 -34.25 -22.43 2.90
C THR A 25 -34.30 -23.56 1.87
N ASN A 26 -34.96 -23.33 0.73
CA ASN A 26 -34.93 -24.22 -0.43
C ASN A 26 -34.20 -23.50 -1.56
N VAL A 27 -32.90 -23.77 -1.71
CA VAL A 27 -32.11 -23.26 -2.83
C VAL A 27 -32.36 -24.15 -4.05
N GLU A 28 -33.02 -23.59 -5.07
CA GLU A 28 -33.22 -24.23 -6.39
C GLU A 28 -32.11 -23.86 -7.40
N GLN A 29 -31.16 -23.02 -7.00
CA GLN A 29 -30.06 -22.53 -7.84
C GLN A 29 -28.76 -23.33 -7.60
N GLU A 30 -27.89 -23.33 -8.61
CA GLU A 30 -26.58 -23.99 -8.58
C GLU A 30 -25.68 -23.39 -7.49
N ILE A 31 -25.10 -24.23 -6.62
CA ILE A 31 -24.21 -23.81 -5.54
C ILE A 31 -22.76 -23.88 -6.02
N THR A 32 -22.08 -22.74 -6.01
CA THR A 32 -20.65 -22.67 -6.32
C THR A 32 -19.83 -23.00 -5.08
N ILE A 33 -19.03 -24.08 -5.15
CA ILE A 33 -18.00 -24.38 -4.14
C ILE A 33 -16.81 -23.45 -4.37
N LEU A 34 -16.47 -22.65 -3.36
CA LEU A 34 -15.31 -21.76 -3.38
C LEU A 34 -14.04 -22.48 -2.90
N ASN A 35 -12.87 -21.94 -3.23
CA ASN A 35 -11.61 -22.45 -2.70
C ASN A 35 -11.63 -22.41 -1.16
N ILE A 36 -11.36 -23.55 -0.53
CA ILE A 36 -11.31 -23.72 0.92
C ILE A 36 -9.97 -23.25 1.52
N GLU A 37 -8.93 -23.11 0.71
CA GLU A 37 -7.65 -22.56 1.12
C GLU A 37 -7.70 -21.03 1.12
N LEU A 38 -7.71 -20.46 2.33
CA LEU A 38 -7.70 -19.02 2.56
C LEU A 38 -6.25 -18.51 2.60
N ASN A 39 -5.70 -18.16 1.45
CA ASN A 39 -4.38 -17.56 1.35
C ASN A 39 -4.42 -16.09 1.79
N LEU A 40 -3.57 -15.74 2.76
CA LEU A 40 -3.43 -14.39 3.27
C LEU A 40 -2.03 -13.84 2.92
N GLU A 41 -1.98 -12.85 2.03
CA GLU A 41 -0.74 -12.11 1.77
C GLU A 41 -0.27 -11.35 3.02
N PRO A 42 1.06 -11.17 3.21
CA PRO A 42 1.59 -10.42 4.34
C PRO A 42 1.20 -8.94 4.26
N ILE A 43 0.63 -8.41 5.35
CA ILE A 43 0.28 -6.99 5.51
C ILE A 43 1.24 -6.32 6.50
N ARG A 44 1.52 -5.03 6.34
CA ARG A 44 2.41 -4.25 7.22
C ARG A 44 1.64 -3.12 7.89
N ALA A 45 1.67 -3.10 9.22
CA ALA A 45 1.18 -1.98 10.03
C ALA A 45 2.19 -0.83 10.07
N ASP A 46 1.72 0.39 10.29
CA ASP A 46 2.60 1.57 10.37
C ASP A 46 3.31 1.69 11.72
N GLY A 47 2.68 1.21 12.80
CA GLY A 47 3.28 1.15 14.13
C GLY A 47 2.68 0.03 14.98
N LEU A 48 3.53 -0.70 15.69
CA LEU A 48 3.14 -1.78 16.58
C LEU A 48 4.02 -1.77 17.83
N PHE A 49 3.42 -1.58 19.00
CA PHE A 49 4.14 -1.43 20.26
C PHE A 49 3.53 -2.35 21.32
N PHE A 50 4.35 -3.12 22.04
CA PHE A 50 3.90 -3.86 23.20
C PHE A 50 4.06 -2.99 24.47
N LEU A 51 2.95 -2.71 25.14
CA LEU A 51 2.90 -1.90 26.36
C LEU A 51 3.03 -2.83 27.57
N THR A 52 4.28 -3.08 28.00
CA THR A 52 4.62 -4.03 29.07
C THR A 52 3.84 -3.83 30.38
N VAL A 53 3.54 -2.59 30.75
CA VAL A 53 2.82 -2.28 32.00
C VAL A 53 1.32 -2.59 31.90
N ALA A 54 0.75 -2.48 30.69
CA ALA A 54 -0.67 -2.68 30.44
C ALA A 54 -0.98 -4.04 29.80
N ASP A 55 0.06 -4.86 29.57
CA ASP A 55 0.00 -6.17 28.90
C ASP A 55 -0.86 -6.16 27.63
N LYS A 56 -0.63 -5.15 26.77
CA LYS A 56 -1.41 -4.95 25.56
C LYS A 56 -0.58 -4.39 24.42
N ILE A 57 -1.02 -4.67 23.20
CA ILE A 57 -0.46 -4.11 21.98
C ILE A 57 -1.15 -2.79 21.65
N LEU A 58 -0.37 -1.79 21.23
CA LEU A 58 -0.86 -0.59 20.55
C LEU A 58 -0.51 -0.68 19.07
N HIS A 59 -1.54 -0.70 18.23
CA HIS A 59 -1.45 -0.69 16.78
C HIS A 59 -1.84 0.68 16.23
N LEU A 60 -0.99 1.27 15.39
CA LEU A 60 -1.21 2.55 14.73
C LEU A 60 -1.29 2.37 13.21
N GLU A 61 -2.25 3.06 12.60
CA GLU A 61 -2.41 3.17 11.15
C GLU A 61 -2.58 4.67 10.80
N PHE A 62 -1.74 5.20 9.93
CA PHE A 62 -1.80 6.60 9.48
C PHE A 62 -2.48 6.68 8.11
N GLN A 63 -3.39 7.64 7.95
CA GLN A 63 -4.14 7.82 6.70
C GLN A 63 -4.19 9.29 6.28
N THR A 64 -3.85 9.57 5.03
CA THR A 64 -4.07 10.89 4.40
C THR A 64 -5.41 10.99 3.68
N SER A 65 -6.08 9.85 3.47
CA SER A 65 -7.38 9.73 2.82
C SER A 65 -8.18 8.59 3.47
N PRO A 66 -9.50 8.73 3.63
CA PRO A 66 -10.34 7.61 4.09
C PRO A 66 -10.59 6.55 3.00
N GLN A 67 -10.40 6.88 1.72
CA GLN A 67 -10.57 5.90 0.64
C GLN A 67 -9.44 4.86 0.70
N SER A 68 -9.82 3.61 0.92
CA SER A 68 -8.89 2.47 0.93
C SER A 68 -9.55 1.23 0.33
N LYS A 69 -8.74 0.36 -0.28
CA LYS A 69 -9.15 -0.97 -0.75
C LYS A 69 -8.18 -2.01 -0.17
N PRO A 70 -8.63 -2.90 0.73
CA PRO A 70 -9.98 -2.97 1.31
C PRO A 70 -10.30 -1.75 2.21
N PRO A 71 -11.58 -1.48 2.52
CA PRO A 71 -11.98 -0.36 3.37
C PRO A 71 -11.31 -0.40 4.75
N ILE A 72 -11.02 0.77 5.32
CA ILE A 72 -10.33 0.90 6.61
C ILE A 72 -10.95 0.02 7.72
N PRO A 73 -12.28 -0.03 7.92
CA PRO A 73 -12.84 -0.87 8.98
C PRO A 73 -12.47 -2.35 8.83
N LEU A 74 -12.53 -2.88 7.61
CA LEU A 74 -12.16 -4.27 7.33
C LEU A 74 -10.65 -4.49 7.51
N ARG A 75 -9.80 -3.53 7.10
CA ARG A 75 -8.35 -3.59 7.36
C ARG A 75 -8.05 -3.65 8.85
N MET A 76 -8.71 -2.83 9.67
CA MET A 76 -8.51 -2.82 11.11
C MET A 76 -8.89 -4.16 11.75
N LEU A 77 -9.99 -4.78 11.32
CA LEU A 77 -10.35 -6.14 11.72
C LEU A 77 -9.29 -7.16 11.27
N ASP A 78 -8.83 -7.13 10.03
CA ASP A 78 -7.81 -8.07 9.52
C ASP A 78 -6.49 -7.96 10.31
N TYR A 79 -6.01 -6.73 10.57
CA TYR A 79 -4.87 -6.50 11.45
C TYR A 79 -5.10 -7.09 12.85
N TRP A 80 -6.28 -6.86 13.44
CA TRP A 80 -6.57 -7.34 14.78
C TRP A 80 -6.51 -8.87 14.84
N VAL A 81 -7.17 -9.56 13.90
CA VAL A 81 -7.19 -11.03 13.85
C VAL A 81 -5.77 -11.59 13.71
N ARG A 82 -4.95 -11.01 12.84
CA ARG A 82 -3.56 -11.47 12.63
C ARG A 82 -2.67 -11.22 13.85
N LEU A 83 -2.79 -10.05 14.46
CA LEU A 83 -2.05 -9.71 15.67
C LEU A 83 -2.46 -10.61 16.84
N TYR A 84 -3.76 -10.83 17.03
CA TYR A 84 -4.26 -11.67 18.12
C TYR A 84 -3.83 -13.12 17.94
N ARG A 85 -3.87 -13.66 16.72
CA ARG A 85 -3.35 -15.01 16.43
C ARG A 85 -1.86 -15.17 16.71
N GLN A 86 -1.08 -14.10 16.59
CA GLN A 86 0.36 -14.15 16.79
C GLN A 86 0.76 -13.94 18.25
N TYR A 87 0.07 -13.05 18.97
CA TYR A 87 0.50 -12.59 20.29
C TYR A 87 -0.48 -12.93 21.43
N GLU A 88 -1.71 -13.34 21.10
CA GLU A 88 -2.74 -13.79 22.05
C GLU A 88 -3.00 -12.82 23.22
N THR A 89 -2.91 -11.51 22.95
CA THR A 89 -3.00 -10.44 23.95
C THR A 89 -3.97 -9.35 23.51
N ASP A 90 -4.41 -8.50 24.45
CA ASP A 90 -5.27 -7.36 24.14
C ASP A 90 -4.59 -6.39 23.16
N ILE A 91 -5.37 -5.83 22.21
CA ILE A 91 -4.87 -4.92 21.18
C ILE A 91 -5.72 -3.66 21.16
N GLU A 92 -5.12 -2.52 21.46
CA GLU A 92 -5.65 -1.19 21.20
C GLU A 92 -5.27 -0.77 19.78
N GLN A 93 -6.26 -0.48 18.94
CA GLN A 93 -6.03 -0.04 17.58
C GLN A 93 -6.45 1.41 17.38
N VAL A 94 -5.59 2.20 16.74
CA VAL A 94 -5.85 3.62 16.47
C VAL A 94 -5.55 3.95 15.01
N VAL A 95 -6.56 4.46 14.31
CA VAL A 95 -6.39 5.10 13.00
C VAL A 95 -6.21 6.60 13.20
N ILE A 96 -5.19 7.17 12.60
CA ILE A 96 -4.85 8.60 12.69
C ILE A 96 -4.94 9.23 11.30
N TYR A 97 -5.96 10.07 11.10
CA TYR A 97 -6.11 10.84 9.87
C TYR A 97 -5.30 12.14 9.93
N LEU A 98 -4.47 12.35 8.91
CA LEU A 98 -3.52 13.46 8.82
C LEU A 98 -4.06 14.68 8.06
N LYS A 99 -5.04 14.49 7.18
CA LYS A 99 -5.56 15.54 6.30
C LYS A 99 -7.05 15.81 6.57
N PRO A 100 -7.46 17.08 6.76
CA PRO A 100 -8.87 17.45 6.91
C PRO A 100 -9.75 16.87 5.80
N SER A 101 -10.88 16.31 6.21
CA SER A 101 -11.86 15.71 5.30
C SER A 101 -13.27 15.89 5.85
N THR A 102 -14.22 16.11 4.94
CA THR A 102 -15.66 16.18 5.24
C THR A 102 -16.38 14.86 4.97
N LEU A 103 -15.66 13.85 4.51
CA LEU A 103 -16.24 12.55 4.17
C LEU A 103 -16.66 11.80 5.45
N PRO A 104 -17.82 11.12 5.48
CA PRO A 104 -18.28 10.38 6.65
C PRO A 104 -17.30 9.29 7.12
N ASP A 105 -16.51 8.76 6.19
CA ASP A 105 -15.57 7.66 6.44
C ASP A 105 -14.49 7.99 7.49
N VAL A 106 -14.11 9.27 7.66
CA VAL A 106 -13.17 9.66 8.73
C VAL A 106 -13.80 9.64 10.14
N PHE A 107 -15.08 9.31 10.25
CA PHE A 107 -15.80 9.13 11.51
C PHE A 107 -16.09 7.67 11.82
N ILE A 108 -15.88 6.75 10.87
CA ILE A 108 -16.17 5.33 11.06
C ILE A 108 -15.09 4.69 11.94
N ASN A 109 -15.50 4.17 13.09
CA ASN A 109 -14.65 3.58 14.12
C ASN A 109 -15.00 2.11 14.42
N GLU A 110 -15.80 1.48 13.57
CA GLU A 110 -16.24 0.11 13.73
C GLU A 110 -16.40 -0.56 12.36
N PHE A 111 -15.93 -1.80 12.23
CA PHE A 111 -16.39 -2.73 11.21
C PHE A 111 -17.62 -3.47 11.75
N ARG A 112 -18.70 -3.55 10.97
CA ARG A 112 -19.91 -4.27 11.36
C ARG A 112 -20.52 -4.98 10.16
N GLN A 113 -20.64 -6.30 10.27
CA GLN A 113 -21.30 -7.16 9.29
C GLN A 113 -22.04 -8.28 10.01
N GLU A 114 -23.37 -8.27 9.97
CA GLU A 114 -24.25 -9.26 10.63
C GLU A 114 -23.81 -9.62 12.06
N ASN A 115 -23.12 -10.75 12.22
CA ASN A 115 -22.67 -11.31 13.50
C ASN A 115 -21.23 -10.93 13.89
N THR A 116 -20.51 -10.21 13.02
CA THR A 116 -19.13 -9.77 13.26
C THR A 116 -19.10 -8.27 13.47
N SER A 117 -18.53 -7.83 14.59
CA SER A 117 -18.20 -6.43 14.81
C SER A 117 -16.82 -6.27 15.42
N HIS A 118 -16.16 -5.17 15.08
CA HIS A 118 -14.84 -4.86 15.59
C HIS A 118 -14.63 -3.36 15.68
N ARG A 119 -14.27 -2.87 16.87
CA ARG A 119 -14.10 -1.45 17.17
C ARG A 119 -12.63 -1.06 17.25
N TYR A 120 -12.34 0.15 16.81
CA TYR A 120 -11.04 0.76 16.91
C TYR A 120 -11.22 2.26 17.19
N ARG A 121 -10.14 2.93 17.60
CA ARG A 121 -10.16 4.37 17.84
C ARG A 121 -9.82 5.12 16.56
N VAL A 122 -10.47 6.26 16.34
CA VAL A 122 -10.14 7.19 15.26
C VAL A 122 -9.71 8.52 15.86
N ILE A 123 -8.58 9.03 15.38
CA ILE A 123 -8.05 10.35 15.69
C ILE A 123 -7.99 11.15 14.39
N ARG A 124 -8.52 12.36 14.41
CA ARG A 124 -8.44 13.32 13.29
C ARG A 124 -7.55 14.45 13.75
N ILE A 125 -6.30 14.52 13.28
CA ILE A 125 -5.30 15.41 13.89
C ILE A 125 -5.75 16.88 13.87
N TRP A 126 -6.46 17.32 12.83
CA TRP A 126 -6.97 18.69 12.71
C TRP A 126 -8.03 19.09 13.76
N GLU A 127 -8.50 18.14 14.58
CA GLU A 127 -9.40 18.39 15.71
C GLU A 127 -8.67 18.40 17.05
N GLU A 128 -7.43 17.89 17.09
CA GLU A 128 -6.64 17.71 18.31
C GLU A 128 -5.95 19.01 18.74
N ASN A 129 -5.74 19.14 20.06
CA ASN A 129 -5.06 20.28 20.65
C ASN A 129 -3.54 20.24 20.35
N PRO A 130 -2.96 21.27 19.68
CA PRO A 130 -1.53 21.31 19.34
C PRO A 130 -0.60 21.17 20.55
N GLU A 131 -1.00 21.69 21.72
CA GLU A 131 -0.20 21.68 22.94
C GLU A 131 0.18 20.27 23.43
N LEU A 132 -0.58 19.24 23.06
CA LEU A 132 -0.22 17.86 23.37
C LEU A 132 1.00 17.38 22.58
N PHE A 133 1.13 17.83 21.34
CA PHE A 133 2.21 17.46 20.44
C PHE A 133 3.48 18.29 20.67
N LEU A 134 3.34 19.51 21.21
CA LEU A 134 4.48 20.37 21.54
C LEU A 134 5.29 19.92 22.77
N LYS A 135 4.87 18.85 23.45
CA LYS A 135 5.57 18.30 24.62
C LYS A 135 6.83 17.49 24.27
N SER A 136 6.97 17.05 23.03
CA SER A 136 8.09 16.20 22.60
C SER A 136 8.50 16.50 21.17
N PRO A 137 9.81 16.67 20.88
CA PRO A 137 10.31 16.89 19.52
C PRO A 137 9.83 15.86 18.49
N ALA A 138 9.66 14.60 18.91
CA ALA A 138 9.17 13.51 18.05
C ALA A 138 7.72 13.73 17.56
N LEU A 139 6.94 14.58 18.24
CA LEU A 139 5.55 14.88 17.91
C LEU A 139 5.36 16.22 17.17
N TYR A 140 6.39 17.07 17.10
CA TYR A 140 6.33 18.34 16.36
C TYR A 140 5.87 18.18 14.90
N PRO A 141 6.27 17.13 14.16
CA PRO A 141 5.75 16.91 12.81
C PRO A 141 4.23 16.74 12.75
N LEU A 142 3.59 16.20 13.79
CA LEU A 142 2.13 16.08 13.85
C LEU A 142 1.47 17.39 14.29
N ALA A 143 2.16 18.20 15.11
CA ALA A 143 1.65 19.46 15.63
C ALA A 143 1.26 20.45 14.51
N VAL A 144 1.97 20.46 13.37
CA VAL A 144 1.66 21.37 12.24
C VAL A 144 0.27 21.10 11.63
N LEU A 145 -0.22 19.87 11.76
CA LEU A 145 -1.50 19.42 11.24
C LEU A 145 -2.66 19.62 12.23
N ALA A 146 -2.34 19.96 13.49
CA ALA A 146 -3.31 20.07 14.56
C ALA A 146 -4.29 21.23 14.37
N LYS A 147 -5.31 21.27 15.25
CA LYS A 147 -6.31 22.35 15.27
C LYS A 147 -5.63 23.69 15.53
N SER A 148 -5.88 24.68 14.70
CA SER A 148 -5.41 26.06 14.92
C SER A 148 -6.30 27.07 14.22
N ASP A 149 -6.64 28.13 14.94
CA ASP A 149 -7.32 29.31 14.38
C ASP A 149 -6.34 30.23 13.61
N ASN A 150 -5.04 30.11 13.90
CA ASN A 150 -3.96 30.79 13.18
C ASN A 150 -2.85 29.79 12.79
N PRO A 151 -3.01 29.09 11.65
CA PRO A 151 -2.07 28.05 11.22
C PRO A 151 -0.64 28.54 11.00
N GLU A 152 -0.44 29.76 10.49
CA GLU A 152 0.89 30.31 10.25
C GLU A 152 1.64 30.59 11.55
N GLN A 153 0.95 31.15 12.55
CA GLN A 153 1.53 31.38 13.87
C GLN A 153 1.91 30.07 14.57
N LEU A 154 1.09 29.02 14.41
CA LEU A 154 1.44 27.69 14.94
C LEU A 154 2.67 27.11 14.22
N LEU A 155 2.77 27.27 12.91
CA LEU A 155 3.95 26.82 12.14
C LEU A 155 5.22 27.55 12.61
N GLN A 156 5.15 28.87 12.84
CA GLN A 156 6.24 29.65 13.40
C GLN A 156 6.65 29.16 14.79
N GLN A 157 5.68 28.96 15.69
CA GLN A 157 5.93 28.44 17.04
C GLN A 157 6.64 27.09 16.99
N ILE A 158 6.20 26.19 16.10
CA ILE A 158 6.84 24.87 15.93
C ILE A 158 8.28 25.03 15.41
N ALA A 159 8.53 25.96 14.47
CA ALA A 159 9.87 26.24 14.00
C ALA A 159 10.79 26.73 15.13
N ASP A 160 10.27 27.61 16.01
CA ASP A 160 10.99 28.10 17.19
C ASP A 160 11.28 26.96 18.17
N GLU A 161 10.35 26.03 18.41
CA GLU A 161 10.58 24.84 19.24
C GLU A 161 11.61 23.89 18.63
N VAL A 162 11.58 23.67 17.31
CA VAL A 162 12.60 22.89 16.59
C VAL A 162 13.99 23.51 16.75
N ALA A 163 14.10 24.84 16.66
CA ALA A 163 15.37 25.54 16.80
C ALA A 163 16.03 25.35 18.18
N LYS A 164 15.22 25.10 19.23
CA LYS A 164 15.67 24.84 20.61
C LYS A 164 16.26 23.45 20.82
N ILE A 165 16.14 22.53 19.87
CA ILE A 165 16.71 21.18 19.98
C ILE A 165 18.25 21.28 19.94
N ASN A 166 18.89 20.81 21.01
CA ASN A 166 20.35 20.92 21.18
C ASN A 166 21.13 19.98 20.24
N ASP A 167 20.67 18.74 20.08
CA ASP A 167 21.33 17.78 19.20
C ASP A 167 21.09 18.16 17.73
N LYS A 168 22.17 18.47 17.01
CA LYS A 168 22.10 18.93 15.62
C LYS A 168 21.45 17.87 14.71
N ARG A 169 21.75 16.59 14.91
CA ARG A 169 21.22 15.50 14.05
C ARG A 169 19.74 15.29 14.31
N GLU A 170 19.32 15.26 15.57
CA GLU A 170 17.92 15.19 15.95
C GLU A 170 17.15 16.40 15.40
N ARG A 171 17.68 17.61 15.60
CA ARG A 171 17.07 18.84 15.08
C ARG A 171 16.87 18.79 13.57
N ASN A 172 17.88 18.39 12.81
CA ASN A 172 17.78 18.30 11.35
C ASN A 172 16.74 17.24 10.91
N ASN A 173 16.72 16.09 11.58
CA ASN A 173 15.73 15.04 11.31
C ASN A 173 14.30 15.52 11.62
N VAL A 174 14.07 16.09 12.81
CA VAL A 174 12.77 16.61 13.22
C VAL A 174 12.33 17.73 12.27
N SER A 175 13.23 18.67 11.95
CA SER A 175 12.96 19.75 11.00
C SER A 175 12.52 19.23 9.63
N THR A 176 13.18 18.19 9.12
CA THR A 176 12.81 17.55 7.85
C THR A 176 11.40 16.94 7.93
N CYS A 177 11.11 16.21 9.00
CA CYS A 177 9.78 15.61 9.21
C CYS A 177 8.68 16.68 9.32
N VAL A 178 8.95 17.78 10.03
CA VAL A 178 8.04 18.92 10.15
C VAL A 178 7.75 19.52 8.78
N GLN A 179 8.77 19.79 7.97
CA GLN A 179 8.61 20.35 6.62
C GLN A 179 7.80 19.43 5.70
N LEU A 180 8.07 18.12 5.73
CA LEU A 180 7.34 17.14 4.92
C LEU A 180 5.85 17.06 5.28
N LEU A 181 5.52 17.01 6.57
CA LEU A 181 4.12 16.98 7.00
C LEU A 181 3.44 18.34 6.86
N ALA A 182 4.16 19.45 7.05
CA ALA A 182 3.63 20.78 6.79
C ALA A 182 3.14 20.93 5.34
N GLY A 183 3.80 20.28 4.36
CA GLY A 183 3.37 20.25 2.96
C GLY A 183 1.98 19.65 2.71
N ILE A 184 1.36 18.97 3.69
CA ILE A 184 -0.04 18.52 3.60
C ILE A 184 -1.02 19.70 3.73
N LYS A 185 -0.62 20.76 4.47
CA LYS A 185 -1.48 21.86 4.90
C LYS A 185 -1.03 23.24 4.38
N PHE A 186 0.26 23.43 4.11
CA PHE A 186 0.85 24.73 3.79
C PHE A 186 1.57 24.71 2.44
N ASP A 187 1.63 25.87 1.79
CA ASP A 187 2.42 26.07 0.57
C ASP A 187 3.92 26.13 0.88
N LEU A 188 4.73 25.72 -0.09
CA LEU A 188 6.19 25.63 0.07
C LEU A 188 6.84 26.98 0.40
N SER A 189 6.32 28.08 -0.14
CA SER A 189 6.84 29.44 0.13
C SER A 189 6.72 29.82 1.61
N LEU A 190 5.61 29.45 2.25
CA LEU A 190 5.37 29.71 3.66
C LEU A 190 6.24 28.81 4.56
N ILE A 191 6.40 27.53 4.19
CA ILE A 191 7.29 26.60 4.91
C ILE A 191 8.73 27.14 4.87
N ASN A 192 9.19 27.59 3.70
CA ASN A 192 10.54 28.10 3.49
C ASN A 192 10.83 29.44 4.20
N LEU A 193 9.80 30.14 4.69
CA LEU A 193 9.98 31.33 5.53
C LEU A 193 10.55 30.97 6.91
N TYR A 194 10.20 29.80 7.44
CA TYR A 194 10.56 29.38 8.80
C TYR A 194 11.59 28.25 8.83
N PHE A 195 11.65 27.43 7.78
CA PHE A 195 12.58 26.32 7.67
C PHE A 195 13.47 26.50 6.43
N ARG A 196 14.78 26.29 6.58
CA ARG A 196 15.72 26.40 5.46
C ARG A 196 16.01 25.03 4.85
N GLU A 197 16.04 24.97 3.52
CA GLU A 197 16.27 23.72 2.76
C GLU A 197 17.67 23.12 2.96
N ASP A 198 18.69 23.95 3.21
CA ASP A 198 20.07 23.49 3.44
C ASP A 198 20.20 22.61 4.70
N ILE A 199 19.35 22.84 5.71
CA ILE A 199 19.28 22.02 6.93
C ILE A 199 18.73 20.62 6.62
N MET A 200 17.87 20.46 5.60
CA MET A 200 17.29 19.17 5.24
C MET A 200 18.30 18.23 4.58
N GLN A 201 19.27 18.76 3.82
CA GLN A 201 20.24 17.91 3.09
C GLN A 201 21.16 17.12 4.03
N GLU A 202 21.34 17.59 5.26
CA GLU A 202 22.08 16.87 6.30
C GLU A 202 21.23 15.80 7.02
N SER A 203 19.93 15.70 6.73
CA SER A 203 18.99 14.77 7.38
C SER A 203 19.06 13.37 6.79
N VAL A 204 19.12 12.37 7.67
CA VAL A 204 19.06 10.95 7.24
C VAL A 204 17.69 10.63 6.65
N VAL A 205 16.63 11.29 7.14
CA VAL A 205 15.27 11.11 6.65
C VAL A 205 15.16 11.59 5.20
N TYR A 206 15.74 12.75 4.90
CA TYR A 206 15.74 13.32 3.54
C TYR A 206 16.47 12.39 2.55
N ASN A 207 17.66 11.92 2.91
CA ASN A 207 18.43 11.00 2.07
C ASN A 207 17.69 9.69 1.77
N LYS A 208 17.00 9.13 2.76
CA LYS A 208 16.19 7.91 2.58
C LYS A 208 15.01 8.14 1.61
N ILE A 209 14.38 9.31 1.66
CA ILE A 209 13.27 9.66 0.76
C ILE A 209 13.79 9.84 -0.67
N ILE A 210 14.91 10.54 -0.84
CA ILE A 210 15.56 10.71 -2.15
C ILE A 210 15.97 9.37 -2.74
N GLU A 211 16.60 8.50 -1.95
CA GLU A 211 17.00 7.15 -2.42
C GLU A 211 15.80 6.35 -2.92
N LYS A 212 14.70 6.32 -2.14
CA LYS A 212 13.46 5.66 -2.57
C LYS A 212 12.87 6.29 -3.83
N GLY A 213 12.89 7.63 -3.93
CA GLY A 213 12.43 8.35 -5.10
C GLY A 213 13.23 8.02 -6.35
N ILE A 214 14.57 7.91 -6.23
CA ILE A 214 15.46 7.48 -7.32
C ILE A 214 15.14 6.03 -7.73
N GLN A 215 15.00 5.11 -6.77
CA GLN A 215 14.65 3.72 -7.07
C GLN A 215 13.32 3.60 -7.81
N GLN A 216 12.30 4.35 -7.38
CA GLN A 216 11.01 4.40 -8.06
C GLN A 216 11.13 5.01 -9.46
N GLY A 217 11.90 6.10 -9.62
CA GLY A 217 12.15 6.71 -10.93
C GLY A 217 12.87 5.78 -11.89
N ILE A 218 13.85 5.00 -11.41
CA ILE A 218 14.53 3.97 -12.21
C ILE A 218 13.55 2.88 -12.62
N GLN A 219 12.73 2.37 -11.69
CA GLN A 219 11.73 1.34 -12.01
C GLN A 219 10.70 1.83 -13.05
N GLN A 220 10.22 3.07 -12.90
CA GLN A 220 9.33 3.69 -13.89
C GLN A 220 10.02 3.85 -15.24
N GLY A 221 11.26 4.34 -15.26
CA GLY A 221 12.05 4.46 -16.49
C GLY A 221 12.26 3.13 -17.21
N ILE A 222 12.52 2.05 -16.47
CA ILE A 222 12.64 0.70 -17.04
C ILE A 222 11.30 0.25 -17.63
N GLN A 223 10.18 0.46 -16.92
CA GLN A 223 8.85 0.10 -17.42
C GLN A 223 8.47 0.89 -18.67
N GLU A 224 8.71 2.20 -18.69
CA GLU A 224 8.49 3.05 -19.85
C GLU A 224 9.37 2.61 -21.03
N THR A 225 10.65 2.32 -20.79
CA THR A 225 11.58 1.84 -21.83
C THR A 225 11.07 0.53 -22.44
N LYS A 226 10.66 -0.43 -21.61
CA LYS A 226 10.07 -1.69 -22.08
C LYS A 226 8.85 -1.46 -22.97
N ILE A 227 7.96 -0.52 -22.60
CA ILE A 227 6.79 -0.17 -23.43
C ILE A 227 7.23 0.36 -24.79
N TYR A 228 8.21 1.28 -24.83
CA TYR A 228 8.72 1.84 -26.08
C TYR A 228 9.41 0.80 -26.96
N GLU A 229 10.13 -0.14 -26.34
CA GLU A 229 10.81 -1.22 -27.02
C GLU A 229 9.82 -2.21 -27.66
N VAL A 230 8.81 -2.67 -26.90
CA VAL A 230 7.71 -3.48 -27.45
C VAL A 230 7.06 -2.78 -28.63
N GLN A 231 6.77 -1.48 -28.52
CA GLN A 231 6.18 -0.70 -29.62
C GLN A 231 7.11 -0.59 -30.84
N LEU A 232 8.43 -0.51 -30.63
CA LEU A 232 9.41 -0.52 -31.71
C LEU A 232 9.45 -1.88 -32.41
N ILE A 233 9.58 -2.97 -31.65
CA ILE A 233 9.60 -4.35 -32.15
C ILE A 233 8.33 -4.65 -32.96
N LEU A 234 7.15 -4.31 -32.43
CA LEU A 234 5.89 -4.52 -33.14
C LEU A 234 5.82 -3.73 -34.46
N ARG A 235 6.36 -2.49 -34.51
CA ARG A 235 6.42 -1.72 -35.75
C ARG A 235 7.40 -2.33 -36.76
N LEU A 236 8.55 -2.83 -36.30
CA LEU A 236 9.55 -3.48 -37.15
C LEU A 236 9.04 -4.80 -37.71
N LEU A 237 8.48 -5.66 -36.87
CA LEU A 237 7.83 -6.90 -37.28
C LEU A 237 6.68 -6.62 -38.25
N LYS A 238 5.85 -5.59 -37.99
CA LYS A 238 4.77 -5.22 -38.91
C LYS A 238 5.29 -4.77 -40.28
N LYS A 239 6.39 -4.02 -40.30
CA LYS A 239 7.03 -3.57 -41.54
C LYS A 239 7.61 -4.74 -42.35
N ARG A 240 8.07 -5.79 -41.66
CA ARG A 240 8.76 -6.93 -42.26
C ARG A 240 7.84 -8.08 -42.67
N LEU A 241 6.93 -8.46 -41.77
CA LEU A 241 6.06 -9.64 -41.91
C LEU A 241 4.63 -9.27 -42.30
N GLY A 242 4.26 -7.98 -42.25
CA GLY A 242 2.89 -7.53 -42.45
C GLY A 242 2.07 -7.55 -41.17
N ASN A 243 0.76 -7.76 -41.26
CA ASN A 243 -0.09 -7.77 -40.07
C ASN A 243 0.17 -9.03 -39.22
N ILE A 244 0.54 -8.83 -37.96
CA ILE A 244 0.80 -9.90 -36.99
C ILE A 244 -0.47 -10.20 -36.20
N ASN A 245 -0.74 -11.48 -35.93
CA ASN A 245 -1.84 -11.91 -35.08
C ASN A 245 -1.79 -11.24 -33.68
N PRO A 246 -2.91 -10.65 -33.19
CA PRO A 246 -2.99 -10.06 -31.85
C PRO A 246 -2.50 -10.95 -30.70
N GLN A 247 -2.65 -12.27 -30.80
CA GLN A 247 -2.16 -13.20 -29.77
C GLN A 247 -0.63 -13.17 -29.65
N LEU A 248 0.10 -13.06 -30.77
CA LEU A 248 1.55 -12.94 -30.77
C LEU A 248 1.99 -11.56 -30.26
N GLN A 249 1.22 -10.51 -30.58
CA GLN A 249 1.49 -9.17 -30.03
C GLN A 249 1.39 -9.14 -28.50
N ASN A 250 0.40 -9.83 -27.93
CA ASN A 250 0.26 -9.98 -26.48
C ASN A 250 1.42 -10.79 -25.87
N LYS A 251 1.88 -11.87 -26.54
CA LYS A 251 3.06 -12.62 -26.09
C LYS A 251 4.31 -11.72 -26.05
N ILE A 252 4.55 -10.93 -27.10
CA ILE A 252 5.67 -9.98 -27.15
C ILE A 252 5.59 -8.96 -26.01
N GLY A 253 4.39 -8.45 -25.70
CA GLY A 253 4.20 -7.52 -24.58
C GLY A 253 4.58 -8.09 -23.20
N ASN A 254 4.56 -9.41 -23.05
CA ASN A 254 4.87 -10.11 -21.81
C ASN A 254 6.34 -10.53 -21.68
N LEU A 255 7.11 -10.50 -22.77
CA LEU A 255 8.54 -10.84 -22.77
C LEU A 255 9.32 -9.97 -21.78
N SER A 256 10.36 -10.52 -21.18
CA SER A 256 11.35 -9.77 -20.41
C SER A 256 12.13 -8.79 -21.29
N PHE A 257 12.82 -7.84 -20.67
CA PHE A 257 13.63 -6.86 -21.39
C PHE A 257 14.74 -7.53 -22.23
N GLU A 258 15.40 -8.56 -21.68
CA GLU A 258 16.45 -9.32 -22.38
C GLU A 258 15.89 -10.08 -23.58
N GLU A 259 14.70 -10.67 -23.46
CA GLU A 259 14.03 -11.34 -24.58
C GLU A 259 13.61 -10.35 -25.67
N LEU A 260 13.21 -9.13 -25.31
CA LEU A 260 12.88 -8.09 -26.28
C LEU A 260 14.12 -7.64 -27.06
N GLU A 261 15.25 -7.44 -26.40
CA GLU A 261 16.52 -7.09 -27.07
C GLU A 261 16.94 -8.22 -28.04
N ASN A 262 16.89 -9.48 -27.60
CA ASN A 262 17.17 -10.64 -28.46
C ASN A 262 16.22 -10.72 -29.66
N LEU A 263 14.91 -10.53 -29.43
CA LEU A 263 13.91 -10.48 -30.50
C LEU A 263 14.19 -9.31 -31.46
N GLY A 264 14.68 -8.18 -30.95
CA GLY A 264 15.08 -6.99 -31.71
C GLY A 264 16.16 -7.28 -32.76
N GLU A 265 17.09 -8.18 -32.44
CA GLU A 265 18.10 -8.67 -33.37
C GLU A 265 17.55 -9.76 -34.29
N ASP A 266 16.95 -10.82 -33.73
CA ASP A 266 16.50 -12.00 -34.47
C ASP A 266 15.37 -11.70 -35.47
N LEU A 267 14.54 -10.69 -35.18
CA LEU A 267 13.51 -10.24 -36.11
C LEU A 267 14.09 -9.80 -37.45
N LEU A 268 15.38 -9.48 -37.50
CA LEU A 268 16.08 -9.09 -38.72
C LEU A 268 16.39 -10.27 -39.66
N ASP A 269 16.10 -11.50 -39.26
CA ASP A 269 16.26 -12.69 -40.09
C ASP A 269 14.93 -13.36 -40.47
N PHE A 270 13.83 -13.03 -39.78
CA PHE A 270 12.51 -13.61 -40.03
C PHE A 270 12.04 -13.39 -41.47
N GLN A 271 11.47 -14.41 -42.10
CA GLN A 271 10.92 -14.34 -43.44
C GLN A 271 9.39 -14.36 -43.42
N ASN A 272 8.79 -14.96 -42.39
CA ASN A 272 7.34 -15.09 -42.24
C ASN A 272 6.92 -15.18 -40.75
N GLU A 273 5.60 -15.21 -40.49
CA GLU A 273 5.05 -15.25 -39.12
C GLU A 273 5.31 -16.58 -38.37
N LEU A 274 5.63 -17.67 -39.07
CA LEU A 274 6.01 -18.94 -38.43
C LEU A 274 7.36 -18.82 -37.72
N ASP A 275 8.30 -18.04 -38.28
CA ASP A 275 9.62 -17.82 -37.66
C ASP A 275 9.45 -17.14 -36.28
N LEU A 276 8.61 -16.11 -36.22
CA LEU A 276 8.24 -15.43 -34.96
C LEU A 276 7.53 -16.39 -33.99
N SER A 277 6.61 -17.21 -34.50
CA SER A 277 5.86 -18.17 -33.66
C SER A 277 6.77 -19.23 -33.05
N ASN A 278 7.72 -19.74 -33.82
CA ASN A 278 8.71 -20.71 -33.36
C ASN A 278 9.66 -20.09 -32.34
N TRP A 279 10.13 -18.86 -32.59
CA TRP A 279 11.00 -18.13 -31.67
C TRP A 279 10.32 -17.93 -30.30
N LEU A 280 9.07 -17.47 -30.29
CA LEU A 280 8.31 -17.28 -29.04
C LEU A 280 8.08 -18.60 -28.29
N GLN A 281 7.96 -19.73 -28.99
CA GLN A 281 7.85 -21.05 -28.35
C GLN A 281 9.16 -21.55 -27.75
N SER A 282 10.31 -21.25 -28.37
CA SER A 282 11.61 -21.60 -27.80
C SER A 282 11.92 -20.77 -26.55
N SER A 283 11.52 -19.49 -26.53
CA SER A 283 11.73 -18.59 -25.39
C SER A 283 10.86 -18.97 -24.18
N ASP A 284 9.62 -19.43 -24.41
CA ASP A 284 8.72 -19.93 -23.35
C ASP A 284 9.31 -21.15 -22.57
N SER A 285 10.22 -21.92 -23.16
CA SER A 285 10.77 -23.14 -22.55
C SER A 285 11.95 -22.93 -21.59
N HIS A 286 12.43 -21.68 -21.42
CA HIS A 286 13.53 -21.34 -20.51
C HIS A 286 13.10 -20.72 -19.17
N ILE A 287 11.79 -20.60 -18.92
CA ILE A 287 11.25 -19.94 -17.71
C ILE A 287 10.93 -20.96 -16.57
N ASP A 288 10.89 -22.27 -16.86
CA ASP A 288 10.53 -23.34 -15.92
C ASP A 288 11.72 -24.17 -15.36
N SER A 289 12.96 -23.68 -15.42
CA SER A 289 14.16 -24.36 -14.89
C SER A 289 14.96 -23.49 -13.92
#